data_AF-A0A820R5L5-F1
#
_entry.id   AF-A0A820R5L5-F1
#
_cell.length_a   1.000
_cell.length_b   1.000
_cell.length_c   1.000
_cell.angle_alpha   90.00
_cell.angle_beta   90.00
_cell.angle_gamma   90.00
#
_symmetry.space_group_name_H-M   'P 1'
#
loop_
_entity.id
_entity.type
_entity.pdbx_description
1 polymer ?
#
loop_
_entity_poly.entity_id
_entity_poly.type
_entity_poly.pdbx_seq_one_letter_code
_entity_poly.pdbx_strand_id
1 'polypeptide(L)'
;KIIPLFHQVCSSDFIFQQWINFIFQANSTFIWPIDVRTSLSAMWQLIRTFCQSSINITTDALNQFNSSPLINTMLLTEELLEAKVQAALSLLRQTASSTLTQPMTIVHKVTQANQLVTGLLTNYVVVTENFGLTQGHMVFDIGYMNVSLYSG
;
A
#
# COMPACT_ATOMS: atom_id res chain seq x y z
N LYS A 1 -21.07 -13.18 18.04
CA LYS A 1 -19.64 -13.32 17.64
C LYS A 1 -19.43 -12.46 16.40
N ILE A 2 -18.57 -11.44 16.47
CA ILE A 2 -18.26 -10.57 15.32
C ILE A 2 -17.11 -11.21 14.53
N ILE A 3 -17.24 -11.30 13.21
CA ILE A 3 -16.22 -11.88 12.32
C ILE A 3 -15.85 -10.84 11.26
N PRO A 4 -14.60 -10.36 11.21
CA PRO A 4 -14.17 -9.40 10.21
C PRO A 4 -13.98 -10.08 8.84
N LEU A 5 -14.35 -9.36 7.77
CA LEU A 5 -14.13 -9.78 6.39
C LEU A 5 -13.09 -8.87 5.75
N PHE A 6 -11.99 -9.46 5.28
CA PHE A 6 -10.90 -8.75 4.61
C PHE A 6 -11.02 -8.90 3.08
N HIS A 7 -10.38 -7.98 2.35
CA HIS A 7 -10.33 -8.06 0.89
C HIS A 7 -9.65 -9.37 0.43
N GLN A 8 -10.13 -9.99 -0.65
CA GLN A 8 -9.64 -11.29 -1.14
C GLN A 8 -8.13 -11.29 -1.46
N VAL A 9 -7.56 -10.13 -1.81
CA VAL A 9 -6.12 -9.98 -2.02
C VAL A 9 -5.29 -10.31 -0.77
N CYS A 10 -5.87 -10.14 0.44
CA CYS A 10 -5.20 -10.42 1.71
C CYS A 10 -5.13 -11.92 2.05
N SER A 11 -5.71 -12.77 1.21
CA SER A 11 -5.57 -14.23 1.24
C SER A 11 -5.03 -14.80 -0.06
N SER A 12 -4.57 -13.94 -0.98
CA SER A 12 -4.00 -14.35 -2.26
C SER A 12 -2.57 -14.85 -2.09
N ASP A 13 -2.15 -15.79 -2.94
CA ASP A 13 -0.76 -16.25 -2.99
C ASP A 13 0.24 -15.13 -3.26
N PHE A 14 -0.21 -14.05 -3.91
CA PHE A 14 0.63 -12.95 -4.34
C PHE A 14 1.21 -12.13 -3.18
N ILE A 15 0.58 -12.14 -2.01
CA ILE A 15 1.07 -11.40 -0.84
C ILE A 15 2.00 -12.24 0.04
N PHE A 16 2.20 -13.52 -0.27
CA PHE A 16 3.14 -14.35 0.47
C PHE A 16 4.58 -14.08 0.06
N GLN A 17 5.50 -14.15 1.04
CA GLN A 17 6.92 -13.88 0.81
C GLN A 17 7.53 -14.81 -0.24
N GLN A 18 7.05 -16.04 -0.34
CA GLN A 18 7.50 -17.00 -1.36
C GLN A 18 7.28 -16.50 -2.79
N TRP A 19 6.12 -15.90 -3.08
CA TRP A 19 5.79 -15.36 -4.38
C TRP A 19 6.60 -14.09 -4.68
N ILE A 20 6.68 -13.21 -3.69
CA ILE A 20 7.46 -11.98 -3.77
C ILE A 20 8.94 -12.30 -4.08
N ASN A 21 9.51 -13.29 -3.39
CA ASN A 21 10.88 -13.75 -3.62
C ASN A 21 11.04 -14.44 -4.98
N PHE A 22 10.05 -15.21 -5.42
CA PHE A 22 10.07 -15.89 -6.71
C PHE A 22 10.12 -14.91 -7.88
N ILE A 23 9.33 -13.82 -7.80
CA ILE A 23 9.35 -12.79 -8.83
C ILE A 23 10.61 -11.93 -8.73
N PHE A 24 11.10 -11.64 -7.53
CA PHE A 24 12.28 -10.80 -7.34
C PHE A 24 13.57 -11.50 -7.79
N GLN A 25 14.08 -11.13 -8.97
CA GLN A 25 15.37 -11.64 -9.47
C GLN A 25 16.53 -10.75 -9.04
N ALA A 26 17.15 -11.07 -7.90
CA ALA A 26 18.28 -10.31 -7.35
C ALA A 26 19.54 -10.27 -8.24
N ASN A 27 19.70 -11.22 -9.17
CA ASN A 27 20.91 -11.41 -9.97
C ASN A 27 20.78 -10.97 -11.45
N SER A 28 19.76 -10.21 -11.82
CA SER A 28 19.68 -9.67 -13.17
C SER A 28 20.65 -8.49 -13.33
N THR A 29 21.76 -8.73 -14.02
CA THR A 29 22.82 -7.73 -14.29
C THR A 29 22.38 -6.60 -15.24
N PHE A 30 21.18 -6.68 -15.80
CA PHE A 30 20.59 -5.65 -16.65
C PHE A 30 19.07 -5.64 -16.45
N ILE A 31 18.57 -4.75 -15.58
CA ILE A 31 17.12 -4.54 -15.43
C ILE A 31 16.73 -3.63 -16.60
N TRP A 32 16.18 -4.22 -17.66
CA TRP A 32 15.53 -3.45 -18.73
C TRP A 32 14.45 -2.55 -18.08
N PRO A 33 14.25 -1.29 -18.51
CA PRO A 33 13.24 -0.40 -17.92
C PRO A 33 11.80 -0.96 -17.92
N ILE A 34 11.53 -1.95 -18.78
CA ILE A 34 10.24 -2.64 -18.94
C ILE A 34 10.15 -3.91 -18.05
N ASP A 35 11.23 -4.29 -17.36
CA ASP A 35 11.22 -5.45 -16.47
C ASP A 35 10.37 -5.19 -15.22
N VAL A 36 9.13 -5.66 -15.30
CA VAL A 36 8.14 -5.49 -14.24
C VAL A 36 8.42 -6.33 -13.00
N ARG A 37 9.39 -7.25 -13.00
CA ARG A 37 9.57 -8.18 -11.88
C ARG A 37 9.97 -7.45 -10.60
N THR A 38 10.89 -6.50 -10.68
CA THR A 38 11.31 -5.70 -9.52
C THR A 38 10.16 -4.80 -9.05
N SER A 39 9.45 -4.14 -9.96
CA SER A 39 8.31 -3.27 -9.62
C SER A 39 7.12 -4.04 -9.05
N LEU A 40 6.75 -5.18 -9.64
CA LEU A 40 5.71 -6.07 -9.13
C LEU A 40 6.06 -6.62 -7.75
N SER A 41 7.30 -7.03 -7.53
CA SER A 41 7.71 -7.54 -6.20
C SER A 41 7.50 -6.48 -5.11
N ALA A 42 7.85 -5.22 -5.37
CA ALA A 42 7.63 -4.11 -4.45
C ALA A 42 6.14 -3.77 -4.28
N MET A 43 5.35 -3.80 -5.35
CA MET A 43 3.90 -3.60 -5.28
C MET A 43 3.23 -4.69 -4.43
N TRP A 44 3.62 -5.96 -4.58
CA TRP A 44 3.09 -7.04 -3.75
C TRP A 44 3.50 -6.92 -2.28
N GLN A 45 4.72 -6.47 -1.99
CA GLN A 45 5.15 -6.15 -0.61
C GLN A 45 4.31 -5.01 0.00
N LEU A 46 4.00 -3.99 -0.78
CA LEU A 46 3.14 -2.89 -0.36
C LEU A 46 1.74 -3.39 -0.02
N ILE A 47 1.12 -4.18 -0.91
CA ILE A 47 -0.21 -4.77 -0.69
C ILE A 47 -0.21 -5.66 0.56
N ARG A 48 0.82 -6.50 0.75
CA ARG A 48 0.99 -7.32 1.96
C ARG A 48 0.98 -6.45 3.22
N THR A 49 1.70 -5.33 3.20
CA THR A 49 1.78 -4.40 4.33
C THR A 49 0.42 -3.77 4.64
N PHE A 50 -0.33 -3.35 3.62
CA PHE A 50 -1.70 -2.83 3.80
C PHE A 50 -2.66 -3.88 4.36
N CYS A 51 -2.56 -5.12 3.89
CA CYS A 51 -3.35 -6.23 4.42
C CYS A 51 -3.03 -6.48 5.89
N GLN A 52 -1.75 -6.57 6.26
CA GLN A 52 -1.34 -6.78 7.65
C GLN A 52 -1.79 -5.62 8.55
N SER A 53 -1.66 -4.38 8.09
CA SER A 53 -2.11 -3.19 8.81
C SER A 53 -3.62 -3.25 9.06
N SER A 54 -4.40 -3.59 8.03
CA SER A 54 -5.86 -3.71 8.12
C SER A 54 -6.29 -4.80 9.11
N ILE A 55 -5.60 -5.94 9.10
CA ILE A 55 -5.83 -7.05 10.04
C ILE A 55 -5.52 -6.60 11.47
N ASN A 56 -4.38 -5.95 11.69
CA ASN A 56 -3.97 -5.48 13.02
C ASN A 56 -4.96 -4.46 13.58
N ILE A 57 -5.29 -3.40 12.82
CA ILE A 57 -6.25 -2.36 13.24
C ILE A 57 -7.60 -2.98 13.61
N THR A 58 -8.09 -3.92 12.80
CA THR A 58 -9.37 -4.58 13.06
C THR A 58 -9.31 -5.49 14.28
N THR A 59 -8.22 -6.23 14.44
CA THR A 59 -7.99 -7.11 15.60
C THR A 59 -7.89 -6.31 16.89
N ASP A 60 -7.17 -5.19 16.87
CA ASP A 60 -7.04 -4.29 18.02
C ASP A 60 -8.38 -3.68 18.40
N ALA A 61 -9.19 -3.26 17.43
CA ALA A 61 -10.54 -2.76 17.69
C ALA A 61 -11.46 -3.84 18.26
N LEU A 62 -11.38 -5.08 17.77
CA LEU A 62 -12.14 -6.21 18.34
C LEU A 62 -11.68 -6.53 19.76
N ASN A 63 -10.38 -6.48 20.03
CA ASN A 63 -9.84 -6.69 21.38
C ASN A 63 -10.31 -5.58 22.33
N GLN A 64 -10.29 -4.32 21.91
CA GLN A 64 -10.84 -3.20 22.68
C GLN A 64 -12.34 -3.34 22.93
N PHE A 65 -13.09 -3.79 21.92
CA PHE A 65 -14.53 -4.05 22.06
C PHE A 65 -14.81 -5.20 23.05
N ASN A 66 -14.08 -6.32 22.94
CA ASN A 66 -14.24 -7.47 23.83
C ASN A 66 -13.82 -7.17 25.27
N SER A 67 -12.83 -6.29 25.45
CA SER A 67 -12.33 -5.86 26.77
C SER A 67 -13.16 -4.72 27.37
N SER A 68 -14.11 -4.17 26.62
CA SER A 68 -15.02 -3.12 27.09
C SER A 68 -16.02 -3.69 28.09
N PRO A 69 -16.46 -2.91 29.10
CA PRO A 69 -17.56 -3.27 30.01
C PRO A 69 -18.93 -3.43 29.31
N LEU A 70 -18.96 -3.44 27.97
CA LEU A 70 -20.04 -3.94 27.13
C LEU A 70 -20.31 -5.44 27.34
N ILE A 71 -19.25 -6.21 27.58
CA ILE A 71 -19.34 -7.64 27.95
C ILE A 71 -19.17 -7.71 29.48
N ASN A 72 -20.12 -7.14 30.21
CA ASN A 72 -20.19 -7.18 31.66
C ASN A 72 -21.30 -8.16 32.08
N THR A 73 -21.15 -8.79 33.24
CA THR A 73 -22.18 -9.57 33.93
C THR A 73 -23.46 -8.78 34.27
N MET A 74 -23.45 -7.46 34.15
CA MET A 74 -24.62 -6.60 34.35
C MET A 74 -25.37 -6.36 33.03
N LEU A 75 -26.69 -6.50 33.07
CA LEU A 75 -27.59 -6.20 31.94
C LEU A 75 -27.48 -4.71 31.57
N LEU A 76 -26.98 -4.43 30.37
CA LEU A 76 -27.03 -3.12 29.76
C LEU A 76 -28.43 -2.88 29.18
N THR A 77 -28.92 -1.65 29.24
CA THR A 77 -30.09 -1.25 28.46
C THR A 77 -29.75 -1.29 26.97
N GLU A 78 -30.75 -1.58 26.13
CA GLU A 78 -30.59 -1.64 24.67
C GLU A 78 -30.00 -0.33 24.12
N GLU A 79 -30.50 0.82 24.59
CA GLU A 79 -30.01 2.15 24.19
C GLU A 79 -28.53 2.36 24.55
N LEU A 80 -28.09 1.90 25.72
CA LEU A 80 -26.70 2.02 26.14
C LEU A 80 -25.78 1.06 25.36
N LEU A 81 -26.29 -0.12 24.99
CA LEU A 81 -25.58 -1.06 24.14
C LEU A 81 -25.39 -0.48 22.73
N GLU A 82 -26.46 0.04 22.11
CA GLU A 82 -26.40 0.68 20.79
C GLU A 82 -25.44 1.87 20.78
N ALA A 83 -25.55 2.77 21.76
CA ALA A 83 -24.70 3.95 21.86
C ALA A 83 -23.21 3.56 21.92
N LYS A 84 -22.88 2.52 22.69
CA LYS A 84 -21.50 2.04 22.83
C LYS A 84 -21.00 1.29 21.59
N VAL A 85 -21.84 0.49 20.92
CA VAL A 85 -21.50 -0.15 19.64
C VAL A 85 -21.21 0.92 18.58
N GLN A 86 -22.07 1.95 18.50
CA GLN A 86 -21.90 3.03 17.55
C GLN A 86 -20.64 3.86 17.83
N ALA A 87 -20.33 4.11 19.12
CA ALA A 87 -19.09 4.76 19.52
C ALA A 87 -17.85 3.94 19.12
N ALA A 88 -17.87 2.62 19.34
CA ALA A 88 -16.78 1.73 18.96
C ALA A 88 -16.58 1.68 17.43
N LEU A 89 -17.67 1.61 16.65
CA LEU A 89 -17.62 1.66 15.19
C LEU A 89 -17.09 3.01 14.68
N SER A 90 -17.51 4.11 15.30
CA SER A 90 -17.03 5.46 14.95
C SER A 90 -15.53 5.59 15.21
N LEU A 91 -15.08 5.15 16.38
CA LEU A 91 -13.66 5.14 16.74
C LEU A 91 -12.85 4.30 15.76
N LEU A 92 -13.30 3.07 15.45
CA LEU A 92 -12.64 2.21 14.47
C LEU A 92 -12.51 2.89 13.10
N ARG A 93 -13.59 3.50 12.60
CA ARG A 93 -13.55 4.24 11.31
C ARG A 93 -12.54 5.37 11.34
N GLN A 94 -12.51 6.12 12.45
CA GLN A 94 -11.63 7.29 12.58
C GLN A 94 -10.17 6.87 12.71
N THR A 95 -9.86 5.87 13.52
CA THR A 95 -8.51 5.29 13.66
C THR A 95 -8.05 4.68 12.34
N ALA A 96 -8.86 3.84 11.69
CA ALA A 96 -8.50 3.22 10.42
C ALA A 96 -8.23 4.28 9.34
N SER A 97 -9.07 5.31 9.24
CA SER A 97 -8.88 6.40 8.28
C SER A 97 -7.58 7.15 8.57
N SER A 98 -7.33 7.51 9.83
CA SER A 98 -6.12 8.24 10.23
C SER A 98 -4.85 7.43 9.96
N THR A 99 -4.82 6.15 10.34
CA THR A 99 -3.65 5.28 10.17
C THR A 99 -3.35 5.00 8.69
N LEU A 100 -4.37 4.90 7.84
CA LEU A 100 -4.18 4.58 6.41
C LEU A 100 -3.94 5.82 5.53
N THR A 101 -4.27 7.02 6.00
CA THR A 101 -4.13 8.27 5.22
C THR A 101 -2.69 8.52 4.79
N GLN A 102 -1.73 8.38 5.70
CA GLN A 102 -0.34 8.72 5.42
C GLN A 102 0.34 7.73 4.45
N PRO A 103 0.22 6.40 4.64
CA PRO A 103 0.66 5.43 3.64
C PRO A 103 0.03 5.67 2.26
N MET A 104 -1.29 5.91 2.18
CA MET A 104 -1.96 6.18 0.91
C MET A 104 -1.48 7.46 0.24
N THR A 105 -1.21 8.52 1.01
CA THR A 105 -0.66 9.77 0.50
C THR A 105 0.72 9.56 -0.11
N ILE A 106 1.57 8.75 0.53
CA ILE A 106 2.89 8.42 0.00
C ILE A 106 2.75 7.62 -1.30
N VAL A 107 1.91 6.57 -1.30
CA VAL A 107 1.64 5.77 -2.52
C VAL A 107 1.17 6.65 -3.66
N HIS A 108 0.25 7.57 -3.40
CA HIS A 108 -0.26 8.49 -4.40
C HIS A 108 0.85 9.40 -4.96
N LYS A 109 1.69 9.98 -4.08
CA LYS A 109 2.79 10.87 -4.47
C LYS A 109 3.91 10.17 -5.26
N VAL A 110 4.14 8.87 -5.01
CA VAL A 110 5.18 8.10 -5.75
C VAL A 110 4.64 7.43 -7.01
N THR A 111 3.31 7.27 -7.15
CA THR A 111 2.69 6.62 -8.32
C THR A 111 2.16 7.61 -9.34
N GLN A 112 1.69 8.79 -8.92
CA GLN A 112 1.32 9.83 -9.87
C GLN A 112 2.56 10.50 -10.46
N ALA A 113 2.48 10.84 -11.75
CA ALA A 113 3.52 11.54 -12.49
C ALA A 113 3.69 12.98 -11.97
N ASN A 114 4.38 13.14 -10.82
CA ASN A 114 5.42 14.13 -10.52
C ASN A 114 5.74 14.28 -9.01
N GLN A 115 7.04 14.24 -8.70
CA GLN A 115 7.84 14.98 -7.69
C GLN A 115 8.98 14.12 -7.10
N LEU A 116 8.91 12.79 -7.19
CA LEU A 116 9.94 11.88 -6.69
C LEU A 116 10.24 10.80 -7.71
N VAL A 117 11.51 10.68 -8.12
CA VAL A 117 11.99 9.55 -8.91
C VAL A 117 11.98 8.32 -8.01
N THR A 118 11.20 7.30 -8.38
CA THR A 118 11.18 6.05 -7.63
C THR A 118 12.45 5.26 -7.92
N GLY A 119 12.99 4.55 -6.92
CA GLY A 119 14.15 3.67 -7.12
C GLY A 119 13.89 2.54 -8.13
N LEU A 120 12.63 2.29 -8.48
CA LEU A 120 12.19 1.31 -9.47
C LEU A 120 11.88 1.93 -10.83
N LEU A 121 12.01 3.26 -10.98
CA LEU A 121 11.83 3.98 -12.24
C LEU A 121 10.46 3.72 -12.91
N THR A 122 9.43 3.34 -12.14
CA THR A 122 8.08 3.05 -12.69
C THR A 122 7.34 4.31 -13.15
N ASN A 123 7.89 5.48 -12.84
CA ASN A 123 7.34 6.79 -13.20
C ASN A 123 8.28 7.62 -14.10
N TYR A 124 9.49 7.11 -14.43
CA TYR A 124 10.49 7.78 -15.27
C TYR A 124 11.37 6.76 -16.01
N VAL A 125 11.70 7.00 -17.28
CA VAL A 125 12.73 6.25 -18.02
C VAL A 125 13.97 7.12 -18.23
N VAL A 126 15.16 6.54 -18.05
CA VAL A 126 16.43 7.21 -18.40
C VAL A 126 16.71 6.96 -19.87
N VAL A 127 16.82 8.03 -20.64
CA VAL A 127 17.18 7.97 -22.06
C VAL A 127 18.61 8.49 -22.22
N THR A 128 19.47 7.69 -22.84
CA THR A 128 20.83 8.09 -23.22
C THR A 128 20.91 8.18 -24.74
N GLU A 129 21.35 9.30 -25.28
CA GLU A 129 21.63 9.42 -26.71
C GLU A 129 22.89 8.59 -27.05
N ASN A 130 22.80 7.74 -28.08
CA ASN A 130 23.88 6.82 -28.41
C ASN A 130 25.14 7.57 -28.91
N PHE A 131 26.30 7.18 -28.34
CA PHE A 131 27.69 7.52 -28.70
C PHE A 131 28.28 8.88 -28.28
N GLY A 132 28.01 9.33 -27.06
CA GLY A 132 28.84 10.39 -26.47
C GLY A 132 28.55 10.56 -24.99
N LEU A 133 29.58 10.45 -24.17
CA LEU A 133 29.53 10.76 -22.74
C LEU A 133 29.16 12.24 -22.54
N THR A 134 27.88 12.60 -22.50
CA THR A 134 27.36 13.78 -21.78
C THR A 134 25.84 13.85 -21.92
N GLN A 135 25.14 13.73 -20.78
CA GLN A 135 23.71 13.98 -20.55
C GLN A 135 22.74 12.82 -20.87
N GLY A 136 22.45 12.03 -19.84
CA GLY A 136 21.21 11.25 -19.78
C GLY A 136 20.08 12.13 -19.24
N HIS A 137 18.91 12.08 -19.87
CA HIS A 137 17.73 12.81 -19.41
C HIS A 137 16.65 11.84 -18.92
N MET A 138 15.91 12.24 -17.89
CA MET A 138 14.75 11.49 -17.40
C MET A 138 13.51 11.93 -18.18
N VAL A 139 12.85 10.97 -18.83
CA VAL A 139 11.61 11.18 -19.58
C VAL A 139 10.47 10.50 -18.83
N PHE A 140 9.29 11.12 -18.81
CA PHE A 140 8.10 10.46 -18.24
C PHE A 140 7.58 9.40 -19.18
N ASP A 141 7.33 8.21 -18.65
CA ASP A 141 6.57 7.19 -19.35
C ASP A 141 5.09 7.30 -18.92
N ILE A 142 4.32 8.07 -19.68
CA ILE A 142 2.85 8.03 -19.63
C ILE A 142 2.47 7.46 -20.98
N GLY A 143 2.06 6.19 -21.01
CA GLY A 143 1.78 5.42 -22.23
C GLY A 143 1.45 6.29 -23.45
N TYR A 144 2.38 6.28 -24.41
CA TYR A 144 2.29 6.92 -25.73
C TYR A 144 2.49 8.45 -25.84
N MET A 145 2.98 9.17 -24.82
CA MET A 145 3.44 10.56 -25.01
C MET A 145 4.75 10.86 -24.27
N ASN A 146 5.84 10.94 -25.03
CA ASN A 146 7.14 11.39 -24.54
C ASN A 146 7.10 12.90 -24.28
N VAL A 147 7.21 13.31 -23.02
CA VAL A 147 7.48 14.71 -22.64
C VAL A 147 8.85 14.76 -21.99
N SER A 148 9.81 15.36 -22.69
CA SER A 148 11.16 15.59 -22.18
C SER A 148 11.17 16.80 -21.25
N LEU A 149 11.66 16.62 -20.01
CA LEU A 149 12.01 17.75 -19.16
C LEU A 149 13.49 18.10 -19.37
N TYR A 150 13.75 19.30 -19.88
CA TYR A 150 15.09 19.87 -19.90
C TYR A 150 15.37 20.51 -18.55
N SER A 151 16.40 20.03 -17.84
CA SER A 151 17.02 20.79 -16.75
C SER A 151 17.93 21.85 -17.39
N GLY A 152 17.56 23.13 -17.25
CA GLY A 152 18.44 24.26 -17.53
C GLY A 152 19.50 24.45 -16.46
#